data_AF-A0A1D1Y2P0-F1
#
_entry.id   AF-A0A1D1Y2P0-F1
#
_cell.length_a   1.000
_cell.length_b   1.000
_cell.length_c   1.000
_cell.angle_alpha   90.00
_cell.angle_beta   90.00
_cell.angle_gamma   90.00
#
_symmetry.space_group_name_H-M   'P 1'
#
loop_
_entity.id
_entity.type
_entity.pdbx_description
1 polymer ?
#
loop_
_entity_poly.entity_id
_entity_poly.type
_entity_poly.pdbx_seq_one_letter_code
_entity_poly.pdbx_strand_id
1 'polypeptide(L)'
;EAMQMELISDNIHMSLIHAPETDTLSRHADFETRPELSNIIVRSSGNTMKPVDVATIALDGIKVGKFAIHLSFLGSLMSVATAGCSPQRSFLMAFAEVMGAGFMRLLALSYLSGWYKMIENYNAKKKSGC
;
A
#
# COMPACT_ATOMS: atom_id res chain seq x y z
N GLU A 1 -2.04 -10.76 11.26
CA GLU A 1 -1.06 -10.75 12.37
C GLU A 1 -1.41 -11.77 13.43
N ALA A 2 -2.57 -11.68 14.09
CA ALA A 2 -3.01 -12.67 15.10
C ALA A 2 -2.93 -14.12 14.60
N MET A 3 -3.48 -14.40 13.41
CA MET A 3 -3.42 -15.74 12.80
C MET A 3 -1.99 -16.23 12.55
N GLN A 4 -1.03 -15.34 12.27
CA GLN A 4 0.38 -15.73 12.13
C GLN A 4 0.98 -16.21 13.46
N MET A 5 0.51 -15.67 14.59
CA MET A 5 0.96 -16.08 15.92
C MET A 5 0.36 -17.42 16.34
N GLU A 6 -0.86 -17.74 15.89
CA GLU A 6 -1.51 -19.03 16.13
C GLU A 6 -0.85 -20.15 15.31
N LEU A 7 -0.54 -19.89 14.04
CA LEU A 7 -0.04 -20.89 13.09
C LEU A 7 1.46 -21.18 13.21
N ILE A 8 2.20 -20.41 14.03
CA ILE A 8 3.66 -20.57 14.13
C ILE A 8 4.07 -21.91 14.75
N SER A 9 3.23 -22.49 15.62
CA SER A 9 3.46 -23.83 16.20
C SER A 9 3.40 -24.93 15.16
N ASP A 10 2.60 -24.73 14.12
CA ASP A 10 2.34 -25.71 13.06
C ASP A 10 3.32 -25.56 11.89
N ASN A 11 4.30 -24.66 12.02
CA ASN A 11 5.25 -24.30 10.96
C ASN A 11 4.55 -23.83 9.67
N ILE A 12 3.39 -23.20 9.80
CA ILE A 12 2.65 -22.58 8.69
C ILE A 12 2.97 -21.08 8.67
N HIS A 13 3.42 -20.59 7.51
CA HIS A 13 3.84 -19.21 7.32
C HIS A 13 2.83 -18.45 6.47
N MET A 14 2.32 -17.34 6.99
CA MET A 14 1.43 -16.43 6.29
C MET A 14 2.19 -15.24 5.73
N SER A 15 1.78 -14.76 4.55
CA SER A 15 2.26 -13.53 3.95
C SER A 15 1.10 -12.56 3.67
N LEU A 16 1.28 -11.29 4.02
CA LEU A 16 0.44 -10.16 3.69
C LEU A 16 1.06 -9.39 2.53
N ILE A 17 0.34 -9.34 1.42
CA ILE A 17 0.78 -8.71 0.17
C ILE A 17 0.18 -7.31 0.09
N HIS A 18 1.03 -6.28 0.17
CA HIS A 18 0.65 -4.89 -0.07
C HIS A 18 0.77 -4.60 -1.57
N ALA A 19 -0.26 -5.04 -2.30
CA ALA A 19 -0.31 -4.91 -3.75
C ALA A 19 -0.46 -3.43 -4.16
N PRO A 20 0.16 -3.02 -5.29
CA PRO A 20 -0.06 -1.72 -5.87
C PRO A 20 -1.23 -1.77 -6.85
N GLU A 21 -1.52 -0.62 -7.43
CA GLU A 21 -2.41 -0.55 -8.57
C GLU A 21 -1.84 -1.40 -9.72
N THR A 22 -2.61 -2.40 -10.17
CA THR A 22 -2.15 -3.42 -11.13
C THR A 22 -2.98 -3.36 -12.41
N ASP A 23 -2.34 -3.49 -13.57
CA ASP A 23 -2.96 -3.35 -14.89
C ASP A 23 -3.77 -4.61 -15.26
N THR A 24 -4.97 -4.72 -14.70
CA THR A 24 -5.89 -5.84 -14.92
C THR A 24 -7.15 -5.38 -15.64
N LEU A 25 -7.83 -6.31 -16.31
CA LEU A 25 -9.15 -6.06 -16.90
C LEU A 25 -10.16 -5.58 -15.86
N SER A 26 -10.11 -6.12 -14.64
CA SER A 26 -10.96 -5.70 -13.53
C SER A 26 -10.74 -4.23 -13.15
N ARG A 27 -9.50 -3.75 -13.17
CA ARG A 27 -9.19 -2.34 -12.95
C ARG A 27 -9.84 -1.47 -14.02
N HIS A 28 -9.78 -1.83 -15.29
CA HIS A 28 -10.40 -1.03 -16.34
C HIS A 28 -11.92 -0.88 -16.15
N ALA A 29 -12.61 -1.99 -15.87
CA ALA A 29 -14.05 -1.97 -15.59
C ALA A 29 -14.39 -1.15 -14.34
N ASP A 30 -13.57 -1.25 -13.29
CA ASP A 30 -13.70 -0.45 -12.08
C ASP A 30 -13.57 1.06 -12.36
N PHE A 31 -12.64 1.47 -13.23
CA PHE A 31 -12.44 2.88 -13.57
C PHE A 31 -13.63 3.52 -14.29
N GLU A 32 -14.43 2.72 -15.00
CA GLU A 32 -15.65 3.21 -15.67
C GLU A 32 -16.80 3.47 -14.69
N THR A 33 -16.84 2.73 -13.58
CA THR A 33 -17.93 2.82 -12.59
C THR A 33 -17.58 3.69 -11.38
N ARG A 34 -16.28 3.91 -11.12
CA ARG A 34 -15.80 4.72 -9.99
C ARG A 34 -16.14 6.21 -10.16
N PRO A 35 -16.39 6.93 -9.04
CA PRO A 35 -16.51 8.38 -9.07
C PRO A 35 -15.26 9.04 -9.67
N GLU A 36 -15.46 10.11 -10.46
CA GLU A 36 -14.38 10.84 -11.13
C GLU A 36 -13.28 11.29 -10.15
N LEU A 37 -13.67 11.80 -8.97
CA LEU A 37 -12.73 12.21 -7.93
C LEU A 37 -11.82 11.05 -7.48
N SER A 38 -12.37 9.85 -7.32
CA SER A 38 -11.59 8.66 -6.97
C SER A 38 -10.60 8.29 -8.08
N ASN A 39 -11.00 8.42 -9.34
CA ASN A 39 -10.10 8.19 -10.48
C ASN A 39 -8.93 9.18 -10.51
N ILE A 40 -9.18 10.46 -10.16
CA ILE A 40 -8.12 11.47 -10.06
C ILE A 40 -7.14 11.11 -8.93
N ILE A 41 -7.64 10.71 -7.76
CA ILE A 41 -6.80 10.32 -6.62
C ILE A 41 -5.95 9.10 -6.98
N VAL A 42 -6.55 8.04 -7.53
CA VAL A 42 -5.81 6.82 -7.90
C VAL A 42 -4.74 7.11 -8.94
N ARG A 43 -5.03 7.97 -9.94
CA ARG A 43 -4.01 8.40 -10.92
C ARG A 43 -2.89 9.21 -10.29
N SER A 44 -3.15 9.92 -9.20
CA SER A 44 -2.13 10.66 -8.44
C SER A 44 -1.27 9.75 -7.56
N SER A 45 -1.76 8.56 -7.17
CA SER A 45 -1.14 7.67 -6.19
C SER A 45 0.10 6.92 -6.68
N GLY A 46 0.39 6.94 -7.98
CA GLY A 46 1.59 6.33 -8.55
C GLY A 46 1.37 5.57 -9.86
N ASN A 47 2.41 4.89 -10.32
CA ASN A 47 2.41 4.16 -11.57
C ASN A 47 1.75 2.79 -11.43
N THR A 48 1.07 2.33 -12.47
CA THR A 48 0.45 0.99 -12.51
C THR A 48 1.51 -0.07 -12.78
N MET A 49 1.49 -1.19 -12.05
CA MET A 49 2.36 -2.34 -12.29
C MET A 49 1.72 -3.38 -13.19
N LYS A 50 2.54 -4.15 -13.90
CA LYS A 50 2.07 -5.29 -14.69
C LYS A 50 1.70 -6.46 -13.78
N PRO A 51 0.64 -7.21 -14.09
CA PRO A 51 0.23 -8.37 -13.29
C PRO A 51 1.32 -9.43 -13.10
N VAL A 52 2.15 -9.65 -14.13
CA VAL A 52 3.24 -10.64 -14.10
C VAL A 52 4.33 -10.24 -13.08
N ASP A 53 4.69 -8.96 -13.03
CA ASP A 53 5.69 -8.45 -12.09
C ASP A 53 5.16 -8.55 -10.65
N VAL A 54 3.88 -8.24 -10.47
CA VAL A 54 3.18 -8.37 -9.18
C VAL A 54 3.20 -9.81 -8.68
N ALA A 55 2.84 -10.77 -9.55
CA ALA A 55 2.85 -12.19 -9.21
C ALA A 55 4.25 -12.69 -8.88
N THR A 56 5.27 -12.27 -9.64
CA THR A 56 6.66 -12.70 -9.43
C THR A 56 7.18 -12.24 -8.08
N ILE A 57 7.04 -10.95 -7.75
CA ILE A 57 7.51 -10.39 -6.47
C ILE A 57 6.75 -11.02 -5.29
N ALA A 58 5.45 -11.23 -5.45
CA ALA A 58 4.63 -11.89 -4.43
C ALA A 58 5.11 -13.33 -4.16
N LEU A 59 5.28 -14.14 -5.21
CA LEU A 59 5.74 -15.51 -5.09
C LEU A 59 7.14 -15.60 -4.49
N ASP A 60 8.06 -14.72 -4.88
CA ASP A 60 9.41 -14.71 -4.34
C ASP A 60 9.43 -14.30 -2.86
N GLY A 61 8.58 -13.36 -2.46
CA GLY A 61 8.37 -13.02 -1.05
C GLY A 61 7.80 -14.18 -0.23
N ILE A 62 6.85 -14.92 -0.79
CA ILE A 62 6.26 -16.12 -0.15
C ILE A 62 7.31 -17.22 0.01
N LYS A 63 8.13 -17.48 -1.02
CA LYS A 63 9.19 -18.51 -0.97
C LYS A 63 10.18 -18.29 0.17
N VAL A 64 10.54 -17.04 0.44
CA VAL A 64 11.44 -16.70 1.57
C VAL A 64 10.69 -16.53 2.90
N GLY A 65 9.38 -16.76 2.91
CA GLY A 65 8.51 -16.66 4.08
C GLY A 65 8.32 -15.24 4.60
N LYS A 66 8.43 -14.18 3.80
CA LYS A 66 8.22 -12.82 4.33
C LYS A 66 6.78 -12.67 4.83
N PHE A 67 6.62 -12.20 6.07
CA PHE A 67 5.28 -11.88 6.60
C PHE A 67 4.68 -10.68 5.86
N ALA A 68 5.44 -9.62 5.63
CA ALA A 68 4.98 -8.45 4.87
C ALA A 68 5.73 -8.36 3.53
N ILE A 69 4.98 -8.38 2.42
CA ILE A 69 5.52 -8.27 1.07
C ILE A 69 5.06 -6.92 0.49
N HIS A 70 6.01 -6.08 0.12
CA HIS A 70 5.76 -4.77 -0.48
C HIS A 70 6.16 -4.79 -1.94
N LEU A 71 5.25 -4.34 -2.80
CA LEU A 71 5.43 -4.39 -4.24
C LEU A 71 5.66 -3.00 -4.83
N SER A 72 5.52 -1.95 -4.03
CA SER A 72 5.74 -0.57 -4.45
C SER A 72 6.22 0.26 -3.28
N PHE A 73 6.86 1.39 -3.57
CA PHE A 73 7.35 2.32 -2.55
C PHE A 73 6.24 2.75 -1.58
N LEU A 74 5.05 3.04 -2.09
CA LEU A 74 3.90 3.38 -1.24
C LEU A 74 3.48 2.19 -0.35
N GLY A 75 3.59 0.97 -0.84
CA GLY A 75 3.34 -0.25 -0.07
C GLY A 75 4.37 -0.44 1.06
N SER A 76 5.64 -0.13 0.82
CA SER A 76 6.69 -0.13 1.84
C SER A 76 6.46 0.99 2.86
N LEU A 77 6.13 2.19 2.39
CA LEU A 77 5.78 3.34 3.24
C LEU A 77 4.63 2.97 4.18
N MET A 78 3.56 2.40 3.62
CA MET A 78 2.38 2.01 4.37
C MET A 78 2.73 0.98 5.43
N SER A 79 3.45 -0.08 5.07
CA SER A 79 3.79 -1.13 6.03
C SER A 79 4.68 -0.65 7.15
N VAL A 80 5.67 0.22 6.88
CA VAL A 80 6.51 0.77 7.94
C VAL A 80 5.68 1.69 8.84
N ALA A 81 4.80 2.51 8.26
CA ALA A 81 3.93 3.40 9.02
C ALA A 81 2.89 2.64 9.88
N THR A 82 2.47 1.44 9.44
CA THR A 82 1.47 0.61 10.13
C THR A 82 2.08 -0.61 10.82
N ALA A 83 3.42 -0.66 10.98
CA ALA A 83 4.12 -1.83 11.48
C ALA A 83 3.72 -2.24 12.91
N GLY A 84 3.16 -1.33 13.71
CA GLY A 84 2.49 -1.59 15.01
C GLY A 84 2.94 -2.85 15.75
N CYS A 85 2.14 -3.93 15.61
CA CYS A 85 2.40 -5.25 16.20
C CYS A 85 2.65 -6.34 15.13
N SER A 86 3.09 -5.94 13.94
CA SER A 86 3.43 -6.83 12.82
C SER A 86 4.52 -7.82 13.24
N PRO A 87 4.30 -9.14 13.00
CA PRO A 87 5.31 -10.16 13.21
C PRO A 87 6.59 -9.89 12.41
N GLN A 88 7.65 -9.42 13.08
CA GLN A 88 8.94 -9.22 12.46
C GLN A 88 9.89 -10.40 12.68
N ARG A 89 10.50 -10.86 11.59
CA ARG A 89 11.46 -11.97 11.61
C ARG A 89 12.88 -11.54 11.93
N SER A 90 13.16 -10.24 11.89
CA SER A 90 14.50 -9.70 12.09
C SER A 90 14.48 -8.50 13.03
N PHE A 91 15.35 -8.53 14.04
CA PHE A 91 15.52 -7.43 14.97
C PHE A 91 15.93 -6.13 14.26
N LEU A 92 16.80 -6.23 13.25
CA LEU A 92 17.22 -5.07 12.45
C LEU A 92 16.05 -4.44 11.68
N MET A 93 15.12 -5.27 11.20
CA MET A 93 13.93 -4.80 10.50
C MET A 93 12.98 -4.10 11.47
N ALA A 94 12.73 -4.68 12.65
CA ALA A 94 11.93 -4.05 13.70
C ALA A 94 12.52 -2.71 14.15
N PHE A 95 13.84 -2.63 14.30
CA PHE A 95 14.52 -1.37 14.63
C PHE A 95 14.34 -0.31 13.54
N ALA A 96 14.51 -0.68 12.27
CA ALA A 96 14.30 0.21 11.14
C ALA A 96 12.84 0.70 11.05
N GLU A 97 11.88 -0.15 11.37
CA GLU A 97 10.46 0.22 11.42
C GLU A 97 10.18 1.23 12.53
N VAL A 98 10.68 1.01 13.74
CA VAL A 98 10.49 1.93 14.87
C VAL A 98 11.11 3.31 14.57
N MET A 99 12.36 3.33 14.12
CA MET A 99 13.06 4.58 13.79
C MET A 99 12.45 5.27 12.56
N GLY A 100 11.99 4.49 11.59
CA GLY A 100 11.41 4.97 10.34
C GLY A 100 9.97 5.43 10.47
N ALA A 101 9.16 4.86 11.36
CA ALA A 101 7.72 5.10 11.44
C ALA A 101 7.36 6.58 11.62
N GLY A 102 8.09 7.29 12.48
CA GLY A 102 7.89 8.73 12.70
C GLY A 102 8.17 9.55 11.43
N PHE A 103 9.26 9.26 10.74
CA PHE A 103 9.61 9.93 9.49
C PHE A 103 8.61 9.59 8.36
N MET A 104 8.25 8.31 8.24
CA MET A 104 7.25 7.86 7.27
C MET A 104 5.88 8.50 7.52
N ARG A 105 5.52 8.76 8.78
CA ARG A 105 4.32 9.50 9.14
C ARG A 105 4.34 10.94 8.63
N LEU A 106 5.48 11.63 8.72
CA LEU A 106 5.62 12.99 8.17
C LEU A 106 5.48 13.02 6.64
N LEU A 107 6.08 12.05 5.95
CA LEU A 107 5.92 11.89 4.50
C LEU A 107 4.45 11.64 4.13
N ALA A 108 3.78 10.74 4.86
CA ALA A 108 2.37 10.45 4.65
C ALA A 108 1.49 11.70 4.85
N LEU A 109 1.71 12.50 5.89
CA LEU A 109 0.97 13.74 6.12
C LEU A 109 1.16 14.76 4.99
N SER A 110 2.36 14.83 4.42
CA SER A 110 2.65 15.68 3.27
C SER A 110 1.86 15.24 2.04
N TYR A 111 1.76 13.93 1.82
CA TYR A 111 0.97 13.33 0.73
C TYR A 111 -0.53 13.58 0.92
N LEU A 112 -1.05 13.37 2.13
CA LEU A 112 -2.45 13.68 2.47
C LEU A 112 -2.78 15.16 2.25
N SER A 113 -1.88 16.07 2.63
CA SER A 113 -2.04 17.51 2.39
C SER A 113 -2.17 17.83 0.89
N GLY A 114 -1.39 17.15 0.04
CA GLY A 114 -1.51 17.25 -1.41
C GLY A 114 -2.87 16.81 -1.94
N TRP A 115 -3.38 15.67 -1.45
CA TRP A 115 -4.72 15.19 -1.81
C TRP A 115 -5.84 16.11 -1.32
N TYR A 116 -5.75 16.65 -0.11
CA TYR A 116 -6.76 17.59 0.38
C TYR A 116 -6.85 18.84 -0.50
N LYS A 117 -5.70 19.42 -0.90
CA LYS A 117 -5.67 20.55 -1.85
C LYS A 117 -6.26 20.19 -3.22
N MET A 118 -5.97 18.99 -3.71
CA MET A 118 -6.53 18.49 -4.97
C MET A 118 -8.06 18.38 -4.92
N ILE A 119 -8.59 17.82 -3.83
CA ILE A 119 -10.03 17.68 -3.59
C ILE A 119 -10.70 19.05 -3.46
N GLU A 120 -10.08 19.99 -2.73
CA GLU A 120 -10.57 21.35 -2.59
C GLU A 120 -10.68 22.06 -3.96
N ASN A 121 -9.63 21.96 -4.78
CA ASN A 121 -9.61 22.51 -6.14
C ASN A 121 -10.67 21.86 -7.05
N TYR A 122 -10.86 20.54 -6.96
CA TYR A 122 -11.91 19.84 -7.70
C TYR A 122 -13.30 20.34 -7.31
N ASN A 123 -13.56 20.47 -6.01
CA ASN A 123 -14.84 20.96 -5.49
C ASN A 123 -15.10 22.43 -5.86
N ALA A 124 -14.06 23.28 -5.84
CA ALA A 124 -14.16 24.67 -6.26
C ALA A 124 -14.53 24.78 -7.75
N LYS A 125 -13.85 24.02 -8.62
CA LYS A 125 -14.15 23.97 -10.06
C LYS A 125 -15.57 23.48 -10.35
N LYS A 126 -16.03 22.46 -9.62
CA LYS A 126 -17.40 21.93 -9.74
C LYS A 126 -18.46 22.96 -9.33
N LYS A 127 -18.18 23.78 -8.31
CA LYS A 127 -19.08 24.86 -7.88
C LYS A 127 -19.12 26.05 -8.85
N SER A 128 -18.01 26.35 -9.55
CA SER A 128 -17.94 27.45 -10.53
C SER A 128 -18.44 27.08 -11.94
N GLY A 129 -18.62 25.78 -12.22
CA GLY A 129 -19.11 25.25 -13.48
C GLY A 129 -20.63 24.96 -13.50
N CYS A 130 -21.35 25.44 -12.50
CA CYS A 130 -22.81 25.49 -12.43
C CYS A 130 -23.24 26.96 -12.36
#